data_AF-A0A923USS0-F1
#
_entry.id   AF-A0A923USS0-F1
#
_cell.length_a   1.000
_cell.length_b   1.000
_cell.length_c   1.000
_cell.angle_alpha   90.00
_cell.angle_beta   90.00
_cell.angle_gamma   90.00
#
_symmetry.space_group_name_H-M   'P 1'
#
loop_
_entity.id
_entity.type
_entity.pdbx_description
1 polymer ?
#
loop_
_entity_poly.entity_id
_entity_poly.type
_entity_poly.pdbx_seq_one_letter_code
_entity_poly.pdbx_strand_id
1 'polypeptide(L)'
;MNTRTRNKYDTILIYLFITGNEHLIPAEIRNSIPYSTQATWRGYASEKYIGNTLRYMFDEGIRTANLHNKHKNIKPFLKAMENIYVTMATILDTIKLPLYQVKAHRQTIIDLIQLHGPTVGLDKLIAYFRISKTTYHNWLLDVKVKCSASYFELCT
;
A
#
# COMPACT_ATOMS: atom_id res chain seq x y z
N MET A 1 -48.71 -28.51 21.05
CA MET A 1 -47.34 -29.08 21.00
C MET A 1 -46.48 -28.12 20.18
N ASN A 2 -45.52 -27.42 20.81
CA ASN A 2 -44.59 -26.54 20.10
C ASN A 2 -43.46 -27.41 19.52
N THR A 3 -43.48 -27.65 18.22
CA THR A 3 -42.41 -28.36 17.51
C THR A 3 -41.16 -27.48 17.53
N ARG A 4 -40.16 -27.84 18.35
CA ARG A 4 -38.83 -27.23 18.29
C ARG A 4 -38.22 -27.53 16.92
N THR A 5 -38.31 -26.59 16.00
CA THR A 5 -37.56 -26.64 14.74
C THR A 5 -36.08 -26.47 15.06
N ARG A 6 -35.27 -27.49 14.77
CA ARG A 6 -33.80 -27.36 14.83
C ARG A 6 -33.38 -26.43 13.69
N ASN A 7 -32.78 -25.30 14.05
CA ASN A 7 -32.14 -24.44 13.06
C ASN A 7 -31.01 -25.23 12.38
N LYS A 8 -30.98 -25.15 11.05
CA LYS A 8 -29.87 -25.69 10.25
C LYS A 8 -28.83 -24.59 10.12
N TYR A 9 -27.57 -24.95 10.35
CA TYR A 9 -26.44 -24.04 10.18
C TYR A 9 -25.80 -24.27 8.82
N ASP A 10 -25.28 -23.20 8.23
CA ASP A 10 -24.51 -23.30 6.99
C ASP A 10 -23.23 -24.11 7.21
N THR A 11 -22.85 -24.92 6.22
CA THR A 11 -21.66 -25.77 6.29
C THR A 11 -20.38 -24.95 6.36
N ILE A 12 -20.39 -23.70 5.86
CA ILE A 12 -19.25 -22.79 5.98
C ILE A 12 -18.95 -22.40 7.42
N LEU A 13 -19.99 -22.26 8.27
CA LEU A 13 -19.80 -21.96 9.68
C LEU A 13 -19.07 -23.13 10.36
N ILE A 14 -19.56 -24.35 10.14
CA ILE A 14 -18.94 -25.57 10.65
C ILE A 14 -17.47 -25.65 10.20
N TYR A 15 -17.21 -25.35 8.93
CA TYR A 15 -15.84 -25.34 8.38
C TYR A 15 -14.92 -24.32 9.05
N LEU A 16 -15.40 -23.10 9.30
CA LEU A 16 -14.63 -22.06 10.00
C LEU A 16 -14.31 -22.46 11.44
N PHE A 17 -15.22 -23.16 12.13
CA PHE A 17 -14.95 -23.70 13.48
C PHE A 17 -13.92 -24.85 13.45
N ILE A 18 -14.00 -25.77 12.48
CA ILE A 18 -13.04 -26.86 12.32
C ILE A 18 -11.63 -26.33 12.05
N THR A 19 -11.51 -25.28 11.23
CA THR A 19 -10.23 -24.69 10.83
C THR A 19 -9.69 -23.66 11.81
N GLY A 20 -10.40 -23.38 12.90
CA GLY A 20 -10.01 -22.36 13.88
C GLY A 20 -10.14 -20.91 13.39
N ASN A 21 -10.81 -20.68 12.25
CA ASN A 21 -11.05 -19.35 11.67
C ASN A 21 -12.37 -18.73 12.15
N GLU A 22 -12.86 -19.11 13.33
CA GLU A 22 -14.12 -18.62 13.88
C GLU A 22 -14.13 -17.10 14.05
N HIS A 23 -12.97 -16.44 14.22
CA HIS A 23 -12.84 -14.99 14.32
C HIS A 23 -13.32 -14.22 13.08
N LEU A 24 -13.42 -14.90 11.93
CA LEU A 24 -13.98 -14.33 10.69
C LEU A 24 -15.51 -14.25 10.71
N ILE A 25 -16.16 -14.97 11.62
CA ILE A 25 -17.62 -14.96 11.76
C ILE A 25 -18.04 -13.72 12.56
N PRO A 26 -19.05 -12.95 12.11
CA PRO A 26 -19.64 -11.86 12.91
C PRO A 26 -20.01 -12.31 14.32
N ALA A 27 -19.78 -11.45 15.32
CA ALA A 27 -19.96 -11.81 16.73
C ALA A 27 -21.42 -12.17 17.04
N GLU A 28 -22.37 -11.52 16.38
CA GLU A 28 -23.80 -11.73 16.51
C GLU A 28 -24.18 -13.16 16.14
N ILE A 29 -23.65 -13.63 14.99
CA ILE A 29 -23.88 -14.99 14.50
C ILE A 29 -23.16 -15.98 15.41
N ARG A 30 -21.91 -15.72 15.80
CA ARG A 30 -21.16 -16.63 16.68
C ARG A 30 -21.84 -16.83 18.03
N ASN A 31 -22.35 -15.76 18.62
CA ASN A 31 -23.03 -15.77 19.92
C ASN A 31 -24.42 -16.42 19.85
N SER A 32 -25.05 -16.46 18.68
CA SER A 32 -26.34 -17.16 18.45
C SER A 32 -26.19 -18.69 18.46
N ILE A 33 -24.97 -19.21 18.35
CA ILE A 33 -24.69 -20.65 18.26
C ILE A 33 -24.39 -21.17 19.67
N PRO A 34 -25.11 -22.18 20.18
CA PRO A 34 -24.87 -22.75 21.50
C PRO A 34 -23.42 -23.24 21.66
N TYR A 35 -22.83 -23.03 22.84
CA TYR A 35 -21.46 -23.44 23.12
C TYR A 35 -21.19 -24.93 22.86
N SER A 36 -22.15 -25.79 23.22
CA SER A 36 -22.07 -27.24 22.97
C SER A 36 -21.94 -27.58 21.48
N THR A 37 -22.65 -26.84 20.62
CA THR A 37 -22.57 -26.97 19.16
C THR A 37 -21.20 -26.52 18.65
N GLN A 38 -20.70 -25.38 19.13
CA GLN A 38 -19.36 -24.88 18.76
C GLN A 38 -18.27 -25.88 19.16
N ALA A 39 -18.32 -26.41 20.39
CA ALA A 39 -17.36 -27.39 20.89
C ALA A 39 -17.41 -28.69 20.07
N THR A 40 -18.62 -29.13 19.68
CA THR A 40 -18.80 -30.30 18.81
C THR A 40 -18.11 -30.10 17.47
N TRP A 41 -18.27 -28.93 16.84
CA TRP A 41 -17.66 -28.64 15.54
C TRP A 41 -16.13 -28.52 15.60
N ARG A 42 -15.60 -27.90 16.66
CA ARG A 42 -14.14 -27.84 16.88
C ARG A 42 -13.51 -29.23 17.04
N GLY A 43 -14.26 -30.19 17.62
CA GLY A 43 -13.80 -31.57 17.82
C GLY A 43 -13.92 -32.46 16.58
N TYR A 44 -14.47 -31.97 15.46
CA TYR A 44 -14.58 -32.79 14.25
C TYR A 44 -13.23 -32.94 13.56
N ALA A 45 -12.81 -34.21 13.38
CA ALA A 45 -11.68 -34.54 12.54
C ALA A 45 -11.99 -34.14 11.08
N SER A 46 -11.16 -33.25 10.53
CA SER A 46 -11.28 -32.71 9.18
C SER A 46 -11.30 -33.80 8.09
N GLU A 47 -10.67 -34.94 8.36
CA GLU A 47 -10.53 -36.11 7.50
C GLU A 47 -11.82 -36.93 7.33
N LYS A 48 -12.80 -36.79 8.24
CA LYS A 48 -14.06 -37.54 8.18
C LYS A 48 -15.05 -36.98 7.16
N TYR A 49 -14.73 -35.85 6.51
CA TYR A 49 -15.58 -35.21 5.52
C TYR A 49 -15.22 -35.65 4.11
N ILE A 50 -16.18 -36.24 3.41
CA ILE A 50 -16.07 -36.49 1.97
C ILE A 50 -15.93 -35.15 1.24
N GLY A 51 -14.95 -35.04 0.35
CA GLY A 51 -14.66 -33.80 -0.37
C GLY A 51 -13.84 -32.77 0.43
N ASN A 52 -13.14 -33.19 1.50
CA ASN A 52 -12.21 -32.33 2.24
C ASN A 52 -11.14 -31.68 1.34
N THR A 53 -10.80 -32.28 0.20
CA THR A 53 -9.87 -31.75 -0.79
C THR A 53 -10.35 -30.43 -1.43
N LEU A 54 -11.66 -30.17 -1.46
CA LEU A 54 -12.19 -28.89 -1.93
C LEU A 54 -11.78 -27.72 -1.02
N ARG A 55 -11.36 -27.99 0.22
CA ARG A 55 -10.94 -26.95 1.17
C ARG A 55 -9.70 -26.19 0.69
N TYR A 56 -8.79 -26.86 0.00
CA TYR A 56 -7.61 -26.23 -0.59
C TYR A 56 -7.96 -25.10 -1.57
N MET A 57 -9.13 -25.18 -2.23
CA MET A 57 -9.61 -24.12 -3.12
C MET A 57 -10.02 -22.86 -2.36
N PHE A 58 -10.33 -22.98 -1.06
CA PHE A 58 -10.77 -21.87 -0.20
C PHE A 58 -9.66 -21.34 0.70
N ASP A 59 -8.52 -22.01 0.79
CA ASP A 59 -7.39 -21.60 1.65
C ASP A 59 -6.88 -20.21 1.27
N GLU A 60 -6.81 -19.90 -0.02
CA GLU A 60 -6.42 -18.55 -0.46
C GLU A 60 -7.43 -17.49 -0.02
N GLY A 61 -8.73 -17.80 -0.11
CA GLY A 61 -9.80 -16.92 0.35
C GLY A 61 -9.74 -16.67 1.86
N ILE A 62 -9.55 -17.73 2.65
CA ILE A 62 -9.38 -17.64 4.11
C ILE A 62 -8.11 -16.85 4.46
N ARG A 63 -6.99 -17.12 3.80
CA ARG A 63 -5.74 -16.40 4.00
C ARG A 63 -5.92 -14.90 3.74
N THR A 64 -6.62 -14.55 2.65
CA THR A 64 -6.91 -13.16 2.28
C THR A 64 -7.82 -12.50 3.32
N ALA A 65 -8.87 -13.21 3.76
CA ALA A 65 -9.77 -12.72 4.81
C ALA A 65 -9.03 -12.50 6.14
N ASN A 66 -8.12 -13.40 6.51
CA ASN A 66 -7.26 -13.27 7.69
C ASN A 66 -6.33 -12.07 7.60
N LEU A 67 -5.67 -11.89 6.45
CA LEU A 67 -4.82 -10.72 6.20
C LEU A 67 -5.64 -9.42 6.31
N HIS A 68 -6.84 -9.42 5.74
CA HIS A 68 -7.72 -8.28 5.77
C HIS A 68 -8.18 -7.94 7.20
N ASN A 69 -8.56 -8.95 7.99
CA ASN A 69 -8.95 -8.77 9.38
C ASN A 69 -7.77 -8.30 10.26
N LYS A 70 -6.57 -8.87 10.05
CA LYS A 70 -5.35 -8.49 10.77
C LYS A 70 -4.96 -7.03 10.53
N HIS A 71 -5.15 -6.54 9.30
CA HIS A 71 -4.76 -5.18 8.90
C HIS A 71 -5.97 -4.25 8.69
N LYS A 72 -7.13 -4.55 9.30
CA LYS A 72 -8.37 -3.78 9.13
C LYS A 72 -8.23 -2.30 9.50
N ASN A 73 -7.35 -1.98 10.45
CA ASN A 73 -7.09 -0.61 10.90
C ASN A 73 -6.13 0.14 9.96
N ILE A 74 -5.30 -0.59 9.20
CA ILE A 74 -4.30 -0.01 8.28
C ILE A 74 -4.92 0.32 6.93
N LYS A 75 -5.95 -0.41 6.48
CA LYS A 75 -6.57 -0.18 5.18
C LYS A 75 -7.16 1.23 5.00
N PRO A 76 -7.93 1.79 5.97
CA PRO A 76 -8.40 3.17 5.88
C PRO A 76 -7.24 4.17 5.80
N PHE A 77 -6.17 3.92 6.56
CA PHE A 77 -4.97 4.75 6.55
C PHE A 77 -4.25 4.71 5.19
N LEU A 78 -4.04 3.52 4.60
CA LEU A 78 -3.43 3.39 3.28
C LEU A 78 -4.26 4.07 2.19
N LYS A 79 -5.59 3.93 2.26
CA LYS A 79 -6.51 4.61 1.32
C LYS A 79 -6.47 6.14 1.50
N ALA A 80 -6.36 6.61 2.74
CA ALA A 80 -6.18 8.04 3.02
C ALA A 80 -4.84 8.54 2.45
N MET A 81 -3.75 7.78 2.63
CA MET A 81 -2.42 8.12 2.08
C MET A 81 -2.42 8.16 0.55
N GLU A 82 -3.10 7.21 -0.10
CA GLU A 82 -3.29 7.22 -1.55
C GLU A 82 -4.03 8.48 -2.00
N ASN A 83 -5.15 8.82 -1.35
CA ASN A 83 -5.92 10.02 -1.68
C ASN A 83 -5.13 11.31 -1.46
N ILE A 84 -4.36 11.40 -0.37
CA ILE A 84 -3.46 12.52 -0.08
C ILE A 84 -2.40 12.63 -1.18
N TYR A 85 -1.76 11.52 -1.54
CA TYR A 85 -0.76 11.49 -2.61
C TYR A 85 -1.34 11.97 -3.94
N VAL A 86 -2.48 11.44 -4.38
CA VAL A 86 -3.13 11.83 -5.63
C VAL A 86 -3.53 13.31 -5.62
N THR A 87 -4.04 13.79 -4.49
CA THR A 87 -4.43 15.20 -4.32
C THR A 87 -3.20 16.11 -4.33
N MET A 88 -2.12 15.75 -3.63
CA MET A 88 -0.85 16.48 -3.66
C MET A 88 -0.25 16.50 -5.07
N ALA A 89 -0.23 15.36 -5.77
CA ALA A 89 0.24 15.29 -7.15
C ALA A 89 -0.56 16.23 -8.06
N THR A 90 -1.89 16.24 -7.92
CA THR A 90 -2.77 17.13 -8.70
C THR A 90 -2.52 18.61 -8.39
N ILE A 91 -2.34 18.96 -7.10
CA ILE A 91 -2.02 20.33 -6.69
C ILE A 91 -0.66 20.75 -7.25
N LEU A 92 0.37 19.90 -7.13
CA LEU A 92 1.71 20.18 -7.64
C LEU A 92 1.71 20.30 -9.18
N ASP A 93 0.95 19.46 -9.88
CA ASP A 93 0.78 19.54 -11.34
C ASP A 93 0.04 20.81 -11.78
N THR A 94 -0.80 21.36 -10.91
CA THR A 94 -1.54 22.61 -11.16
C THR A 94 -0.67 23.83 -10.87
N ILE A 95 0.15 23.78 -9.80
CA ILE A 95 1.17 24.78 -9.47
C ILE A 95 2.39 24.55 -10.36
N LYS A 96 2.21 24.77 -11.65
CA LYS A 96 3.32 24.84 -12.60
C LYS A 96 4.16 26.05 -12.22
N LEU A 97 5.29 25.83 -11.57
CA LEU A 97 6.23 26.90 -11.23
C LEU A 97 6.57 27.68 -12.51
N PRO A 98 6.40 29.00 -12.52
CA PRO A 98 6.77 29.79 -13.68
C PRO A 98 8.30 29.74 -13.82
N LEU A 99 8.78 29.63 -15.07
CA LEU A 99 10.20 29.40 -15.38
C LEU A 99 11.17 30.43 -14.74
N TYR A 100 10.68 31.63 -14.41
CA TYR A 100 11.48 32.66 -13.74
C TYR A 100 11.82 32.28 -12.29
N GLN A 101 10.90 31.64 -11.54
CA GLN A 101 11.17 31.19 -10.17
C GLN A 101 12.12 30.00 -10.16
N VAL A 102 12.01 29.12 -11.17
CA VAL A 102 12.93 27.99 -11.36
C VAL A 102 14.37 28.49 -11.57
N LYS A 103 14.56 29.54 -12.38
CA LYS A 103 15.88 30.17 -12.57
C LYS A 103 16.40 30.85 -11.29
N ALA A 104 15.53 31.50 -10.52
CA ALA A 104 15.91 32.17 -9.28
C ALA A 104 16.47 31.20 -8.22
N HIS A 105 15.98 29.96 -8.20
CA HIS A 105 16.38 28.91 -7.25
C HIS A 105 17.28 27.82 -7.87
N ARG A 106 18.03 28.13 -8.94
CA ARG A 106 18.86 27.17 -9.69
C ARG A 106 19.76 26.28 -8.81
N GLN A 107 20.35 26.85 -7.76
CA GLN A 107 21.25 26.15 -6.84
C GLN A 107 20.51 25.03 -6.10
N THR A 108 19.42 25.41 -5.41
CA THR A 108 18.60 24.49 -4.62
C THR A 108 18.00 23.37 -5.47
N ILE A 109 17.65 23.67 -6.72
CA ILE A 109 17.12 22.67 -7.67
C ILE A 109 18.19 21.65 -8.05
N ILE A 110 19.43 22.08 -8.31
CA ILE A 110 20.53 21.15 -8.62
C ILE A 110 20.83 20.25 -7.44
N ASP A 111 20.89 20.83 -6.24
CA ASP A 111 21.18 20.06 -5.02
C ASP A 111 20.08 19.01 -4.76
N LEU A 112 18.81 19.36 -4.98
CA LEU A 112 17.67 18.42 -4.92
C LEU A 112 17.74 17.33 -5.99
N ILE A 113 18.08 17.69 -7.24
CA ILE A 113 18.21 16.72 -8.34
C ILE A 113 19.35 15.75 -8.06
N GLN A 114 20.45 16.19 -7.46
CA GLN A 114 21.57 15.32 -7.10
C GLN A 114 21.25 14.40 -5.93
N LEU A 115 20.56 14.92 -4.91
CA LEU A 115 20.17 14.14 -3.74
C LEU A 115 19.18 13.03 -4.09
N HIS A 116 18.20 13.32 -4.94
CA HIS A 116 17.10 12.38 -5.26
C HIS A 116 17.25 11.69 -6.62
N GLY A 117 18.25 12.05 -7.41
CA GLY A 117 18.57 11.48 -8.71
C GLY A 117 18.69 9.95 -8.71
N PRO A 118 19.41 9.33 -7.74
CA PRO A 118 19.55 7.87 -7.67
C PRO A 118 18.22 7.14 -7.41
N THR A 119 17.29 7.77 -6.68
CA THR A 119 16.03 7.13 -6.25
C THR A 119 14.91 7.28 -7.27
N VAL A 120 14.79 8.46 -7.89
CA VAL A 120 13.67 8.79 -8.79
C VAL A 120 14.06 8.63 -10.27
N GLY A 121 15.35 8.79 -10.57
CA GLY A 121 15.88 8.86 -11.93
C GLY A 121 16.03 10.31 -12.39
N LEU A 122 17.24 10.64 -12.86
CA LEU A 122 17.64 11.98 -13.28
C LEU A 122 16.69 12.58 -14.32
N ASP A 123 16.31 11.80 -15.33
CA ASP A 123 15.46 12.26 -16.43
C ASP A 123 14.04 12.65 -15.97
N LYS A 124 13.49 11.94 -14.99
CA LYS A 124 12.15 12.25 -14.44
C LYS A 124 12.17 13.55 -13.63
N LEU A 125 13.22 13.79 -12.86
CA LEU A 125 13.38 15.02 -12.09
C LEU A 125 13.64 16.23 -12.98
N ILE A 126 14.47 16.08 -14.02
CA ILE A 126 14.71 17.14 -15.01
C ILE A 126 13.40 17.51 -15.73
N ALA A 127 12.59 16.52 -16.11
CA ALA A 127 11.28 16.74 -16.72
C ALA A 127 10.29 17.43 -15.77
N TYR A 128 10.27 17.06 -14.49
CA TYR A 128 9.42 17.67 -13.47
C TYR A 128 9.69 19.18 -13.32
N PHE A 129 10.96 19.57 -13.26
CA PHE A 129 11.36 20.99 -13.19
C PHE A 129 11.27 21.72 -14.54
N ARG A 130 10.89 21.04 -15.63
CA ARG A 130 10.80 21.59 -17.01
C ARG A 130 12.11 22.16 -17.51
N ILE A 131 13.22 21.54 -17.14
CA ILE A 131 14.56 21.91 -17.57
C ILE A 131 14.97 20.93 -18.67
N SER A 132 15.73 21.36 -19.67
CA SER A 132 16.33 20.40 -20.62
C SER A 132 17.58 19.77 -20.00
N LYS A 133 18.00 18.58 -20.48
CA LYS A 133 19.28 17.98 -20.06
C LYS A 133 20.45 18.95 -20.24
N THR A 134 20.47 19.68 -21.35
CA THR A 134 21.49 20.70 -21.64
C THR A 134 21.48 21.84 -20.62
N THR A 135 20.31 22.37 -20.25
CA THR A 135 20.21 23.43 -19.23
C THR A 135 20.61 22.92 -17.85
N TYR A 136 20.27 21.69 -17.48
CA TYR A 136 20.73 21.08 -16.23
C TYR A 136 22.26 20.97 -16.17
N HIS A 137 22.89 20.47 -17.24
CA HIS A 137 24.36 20.39 -17.31
C HIS A 137 25.03 21.77 -17.24
N ASN A 138 24.48 22.77 -17.94
CA ASN A 138 25.01 24.13 -17.89
C ASN A 138 24.87 24.72 -16.48
N TRP A 139 23.73 24.56 -15.82
CA TRP A 139 23.57 25.05 -14.45
C TRP A 139 24.47 24.30 -13.48
N LEU A 140 24.68 23.00 -13.68
CA LEU A 140 25.57 22.19 -12.87
C LEU A 140 27.00 22.71 -12.95
N LEU A 141 27.46 23.07 -14.15
CA LEU A 141 28.74 23.71 -14.39
C LEU A 141 28.79 25.10 -13.73
N ASP A 142 27.79 25.96 -13.95
CA ASP A 142 27.73 27.31 -13.35
C ASP A 142 27.74 27.29 -11.81
N VAL A 143 27.12 26.27 -11.21
CA VAL A 143 26.98 26.13 -9.75
C VAL A 143 28.23 25.54 -9.12
N LYS A 144 28.78 24.46 -9.71
CA LYS A 144 29.93 23.75 -9.13
C LYS A 144 31.27 24.36 -9.55
N VAL A 145 31.33 24.95 -10.72
CA VAL A 145 32.53 25.60 -11.27
C VAL A 145 32.42 27.11 -11.04
N LYS A 146 32.34 27.54 -9.77
CA LYS A 146 32.61 28.94 -9.42
C LYS A 146 34.12 29.17 -9.40
N CYS A 147 34.75 29.12 -10.58
CA CYS A 147 36.14 29.54 -10.77
C CYS A 147 36.15 31.07 -10.59
N SER A 148 36.33 31.53 -9.36
CA SER A 148 36.05 32.93 -8.99
C SER A 148 37.21 33.89 -9.21
N ALA A 149 38.40 33.41 -9.61
CA ALA A 149 39.55 34.27 -9.91
C ALA A 149 40.71 33.50 -10.56
N SER A 150 40.54 32.84 -11.71
CA SER A 150 41.71 32.25 -12.37
C SER A 150 42.07 32.99 -13.64
N TYR A 151 43.30 33.51 -13.67
CA TYR A 151 43.89 34.13 -14.84
C TYR A 151 44.31 33.08 -15.90
N PHE A 152 44.22 31.78 -15.56
CA PHE A 152 44.50 30.63 -16.45
C PHE A 152 43.44 29.50 -16.33
N GLU A 153 42.25 29.77 -15.78
CA GLU A 153 41.06 28.93 -15.44
C GLU A 153 41.12 27.38 -15.54
N LEU A 154 42.19 26.75 -15.07
CA LEU A 154 42.26 25.31 -14.79
C LEU A 154 41.74 25.05 -13.38
N CYS A 155 40.44 24.87 -13.22
CA CYS A 155 39.87 24.35 -11.97
C CYS A 155 40.22 22.83 -11.85
N THR A 156 40.88 22.43 -10.75
CA THR A 156 41.28 21.05 -10.36
C THR A 156 40.10 20.13 -10.04
#